data_AF-A0A6A3FVA1-F1
#
_entry.id   AF-A0A6A3FVA1-F1
#
_cell.length_a   1.000
_cell.length_b   1.000
_cell.length_c   1.000
_cell.angle_alpha   90.00
_cell.angle_beta   90.00
_cell.angle_gamma   90.00
#
_symmetry.space_group_name_H-M   'P 1'
#
loop_
_entity.id
_entity.type
_entity.pdbx_description
1 polymer ?
#
loop_
_entity_poly.entity_id
_entity_poly.type
_entity_poly.pdbx_seq_one_letter_code
_entity_poly.pdbx_strand_id
1 'polypeptide(L)'
;MRQRQILEQQYQREAIRRRERDECTLMYVNDYNVPEENELSVQQEKHEQILRMQAEIRQLEQSDLSGDSKIKVKANGEQELSKKEKLAIQERQRLLQLEDQRHEGRELERMCREDLYYVERILQAKAKAKEEQQKREKSEVLQKNGIEEQQRYIARMRLLDEEKRVAEREAIGMRMEDLFGRQIRFREAEKVKERLQNEWHERKKMQAEEHECRSQWILWDRMLDKQHQEELKQQRAEARSLKRQQLRQEKEIKAAWIESWDESGNRYFYNSITGMSQWEPPSI
;
A
#
# COMPACT_ATOMS: atom_id res chain seq x y z
N MET A 1 -25.64 -24.03 -13.53
CA MET A 1 -25.98 -25.43 -13.14
C MET A 1 -25.36 -25.84 -11.81
N ARG A 2 -24.02 -25.81 -11.63
CA ARG A 2 -23.36 -26.28 -10.39
C ARG A 2 -23.74 -25.52 -9.11
N GLN A 3 -23.89 -24.20 -9.17
CA GLN A 3 -24.29 -23.40 -8.00
C GLN A 3 -25.72 -23.72 -7.51
N ARG A 4 -26.64 -24.02 -8.42
CA ARG A 4 -28.02 -24.43 -8.09
C ARG A 4 -28.04 -25.79 -7.38
N GLN A 5 -27.22 -26.73 -7.85
CA GLN A 5 -27.08 -28.05 -7.22
C GLN A 5 -26.50 -27.95 -5.81
N ILE A 6 -25.54 -27.04 -5.56
CA ILE A 6 -24.97 -26.84 -4.23
C ILE A 6 -26.01 -26.27 -3.25
N LEU A 7 -26.78 -25.27 -3.68
CA LEU A 7 -27.84 -24.68 -2.84
C LEU A 7 -28.96 -25.68 -2.56
N GLU A 8 -29.31 -26.50 -3.54
CA GLU A 8 -30.32 -27.56 -3.37
C GLU A 8 -29.85 -28.64 -2.39
N GLN A 9 -28.58 -29.04 -2.44
CA GLN A 9 -27.98 -29.96 -1.47
C GLN A 9 -27.89 -29.36 -0.05
N GLN A 10 -27.60 -28.06 0.06
CA GLN A 10 -27.59 -27.37 1.36
C GLN A 10 -29.00 -27.31 1.96
N TYR A 11 -30.01 -27.00 1.14
CA TYR A 11 -31.40 -26.96 1.57
C TYR A 11 -31.90 -28.33 2.04
N GLN A 12 -31.59 -29.41 1.30
CA GLN A 12 -31.94 -30.77 1.69
C GLN A 12 -31.30 -31.18 3.02
N ARG A 13 -30.02 -30.84 3.24
CA ARG A 13 -29.33 -31.10 4.51
C ARG A 13 -29.91 -30.31 5.68
N GLU A 14 -30.39 -29.09 5.44
CA GLU A 14 -31.03 -28.29 6.47
C GLU A 14 -32.44 -28.82 6.82
N ALA A 15 -33.19 -29.29 5.82
CA ALA A 15 -34.50 -29.91 6.01
C ALA A 15 -34.42 -31.20 6.85
N ILE A 16 -33.41 -32.04 6.62
CA ILE A 16 -33.16 -33.25 7.43
C ILE A 16 -32.86 -32.87 8.89
N ARG A 17 -31.95 -31.90 9.12
CA ARG A 17 -31.62 -31.42 10.47
C ARG A 17 -32.78 -30.72 11.20
N ARG A 18 -33.80 -30.26 10.47
CA ARG A 18 -35.05 -29.75 11.08
C ARG A 18 -35.92 -30.93 11.52
N ARG A 19 -36.14 -31.93 10.66
CA ARG A 19 -36.89 -33.14 11.02
C ARG A 19 -36.29 -33.88 12.21
N GLU A 20 -34.97 -34.04 12.26
CA GLU A 20 -34.28 -34.67 13.39
C GLU A 20 -34.49 -33.91 14.71
N ARG A 21 -34.56 -32.56 14.66
CA ARG A 21 -34.87 -31.74 15.84
C ARG A 21 -36.33 -31.87 16.26
N ASP A 22 -37.24 -31.89 15.30
CA ASP A 22 -38.67 -32.06 15.57
C ASP A 22 -38.95 -33.47 16.15
N GLU A 23 -38.29 -34.51 15.64
CA GLU A 23 -38.33 -35.88 16.17
C GLU A 23 -37.75 -35.98 17.58
N CYS A 24 -36.59 -35.36 17.86
CA CYS A 24 -36.04 -35.28 19.22
C CYS A 24 -36.97 -34.54 20.18
N THR A 25 -37.68 -33.51 19.71
CA THR A 25 -38.64 -32.75 20.52
C THR A 25 -39.89 -33.59 20.82
N LEU A 26 -40.37 -34.37 19.82
CA LEU A 26 -41.47 -35.31 19.98
C LEU A 26 -41.13 -36.48 20.92
N MET A 27 -39.90 -36.98 20.89
CA MET A 27 -39.42 -37.99 21.84
C MET A 27 -39.46 -37.48 23.28
N TYR A 28 -39.02 -36.24 23.52
CA TYR A 28 -39.04 -35.62 24.85
C TYR A 28 -40.45 -35.34 25.38
N VAL A 29 -41.45 -35.17 24.51
CA VAL A 29 -42.85 -34.97 24.92
C VAL A 29 -43.52 -36.30 25.29
N ASN A 30 -43.07 -37.42 24.73
CA ASN A 30 -43.63 -38.74 25.04
C ASN A 30 -43.08 -39.38 26.32
N ASP A 31 -41.89 -38.98 26.80
CA ASP A 31 -41.30 -39.52 28.03
C ASP A 31 -42.04 -39.09 29.32
N TYR A 32 -42.93 -38.09 29.24
CA TYR A 32 -43.76 -37.65 30.38
C TYR A 32 -45.15 -38.30 30.43
N ASN A 33 -45.47 -39.22 29.50
CA ASN A 33 -46.71 -40.00 29.53
C ASN A 33 -46.41 -41.44 29.96
N VAL A 34 -45.87 -41.61 31.17
CA VAL A 34 -45.99 -42.88 31.91
C VAL A 34 -47.32 -42.82 32.66
N PRO A 35 -48.30 -43.70 32.38
CA PRO A 35 -49.57 -43.70 33.10
C PRO A 35 -49.33 -44.07 34.58
N GLU A 36 -49.39 -43.09 35.49
CA GLU A 36 -49.36 -43.30 36.96
C GLU A 36 -50.49 -44.23 37.46
N GLU A 37 -51.47 -44.54 36.61
CA GLU A 37 -52.64 -45.39 36.94
C GLU A 37 -52.27 -46.86 37.24
N ASN A 38 -51.06 -47.33 36.90
CA ASN A 38 -50.68 -48.74 37.09
C ASN A 38 -50.01 -49.06 38.44
N GLU A 39 -49.27 -48.13 39.06
CA GLU A 39 -48.58 -48.44 40.32
C GLU A 39 -49.53 -48.45 41.52
N LEU A 40 -50.50 -47.54 41.55
CA LEU A 40 -51.54 -47.50 42.59
C LEU A 40 -52.49 -48.69 42.49
N SER A 41 -52.84 -49.13 41.28
CA SER A 41 -53.66 -50.33 41.04
C SER A 41 -52.97 -51.61 41.54
N VAL A 42 -51.69 -51.79 41.24
CA VAL A 42 -50.91 -52.94 41.71
C VAL A 42 -50.71 -52.93 43.24
N GLN A 43 -50.58 -51.76 43.87
CA GLN A 43 -50.53 -51.66 45.33
C GLN A 43 -51.88 -51.95 45.99
N GLN A 44 -52.98 -51.50 45.38
CA GLN A 44 -54.34 -51.80 45.83
C GLN A 44 -54.67 -53.29 45.70
N GLU A 45 -54.33 -53.93 44.59
CA GLU A 45 -54.50 -55.39 44.42
C GLU A 45 -53.70 -56.18 45.46
N LYS A 46 -52.46 -55.78 45.74
CA LYS A 46 -51.64 -56.41 46.80
C LYS A 46 -52.27 -56.21 48.18
N HIS A 47 -52.83 -55.04 48.46
CA HIS A 47 -53.50 -54.78 49.73
C HIS A 47 -54.79 -55.61 49.89
N GLU A 48 -55.59 -55.73 48.82
CA GLU A 48 -56.78 -56.59 48.82
C GLU A 48 -56.44 -58.06 49.01
N GLN A 49 -55.37 -58.56 48.38
CA GLN A 49 -54.91 -59.93 48.59
C GLN A 49 -54.52 -60.19 50.06
N ILE A 50 -53.86 -59.24 50.72
CA ILE A 50 -53.52 -59.35 52.14
C ILE A 50 -54.78 -59.39 53.01
N LEU A 51 -55.79 -58.56 52.71
CA LEU A 51 -57.05 -58.56 53.47
C LEU A 51 -57.84 -59.86 53.30
N ARG A 52 -57.88 -60.43 52.08
CA ARG A 52 -58.52 -61.74 51.83
C ARG A 52 -57.82 -62.84 52.62
N MET A 53 -56.49 -62.87 52.61
CA MET A 53 -55.69 -63.85 53.34
C MET A 53 -55.88 -63.72 54.87
N GLN A 54 -55.98 -62.50 55.40
CA GLN A 54 -56.29 -62.26 56.82
C GLN A 54 -57.71 -62.72 57.21
N ALA A 55 -58.69 -62.56 56.32
CA ALA A 55 -60.05 -63.06 56.56
C ALA A 55 -60.09 -64.60 56.56
N GLU A 56 -59.32 -65.25 55.69
CA GLU A 56 -59.20 -66.70 55.61
C GLU A 56 -58.55 -67.29 56.88
N ILE A 57 -57.48 -66.65 57.38
CA ILE A 57 -56.86 -67.01 58.67
C ILE A 57 -57.86 -66.91 59.83
N ARG A 58 -58.67 -65.84 59.89
CA ARG A 58 -59.72 -65.73 60.92
C ARG A 58 -60.80 -66.81 60.79
N GLN A 59 -61.11 -67.27 59.59
CA GLN A 59 -62.06 -68.38 59.40
C GLN A 59 -61.48 -69.72 59.87
N LEU A 60 -60.18 -69.95 59.63
CA LEU A 60 -59.47 -71.13 60.13
C LEU A 60 -59.38 -71.11 61.68
N GLU A 61 -59.05 -69.97 62.27
CA GLU A 61 -59.03 -69.80 63.73
C GLU A 61 -60.42 -70.01 64.39
N GLN A 62 -61.51 -69.70 63.68
CA GLN A 62 -62.88 -69.94 64.15
C GLN A 62 -63.34 -71.39 63.97
N SER A 63 -62.72 -72.14 63.04
CA SER A 63 -63.03 -73.56 62.82
C SER A 63 -62.19 -74.51 63.70
N ASP A 64 -61.08 -74.03 64.27
CA ASP A 64 -60.20 -74.80 65.17
C ASP A 64 -60.66 -74.81 66.66
N LEU A 65 -61.80 -74.18 66.99
CA LEU A 65 -62.43 -74.24 68.33
C LEU A 65 -63.52 -75.32 68.47
N SER A 66 -63.77 -76.15 67.44
CA SER A 66 -64.69 -77.30 67.52
C SER A 66 -64.05 -78.58 66.96
N GLY A 67 -63.18 -79.22 67.73
CA GLY A 67 -62.53 -80.45 67.26
C GLY A 67 -61.64 -81.11 68.31
N ASP A 68 -62.22 -81.37 69.48
CA ASP A 68 -61.51 -81.94 70.62
C ASP A 68 -61.32 -83.46 70.50
N SER A 69 -60.17 -83.92 70.98
CA SER A 69 -59.89 -85.28 71.49
C SER A 69 -59.66 -86.46 70.50
N LYS A 70 -58.43 -87.01 70.50
CA LYS A 70 -58.08 -88.23 71.25
C LYS A 70 -56.70 -88.77 70.87
N ILE A 71 -55.79 -88.64 71.83
CA ILE A 71 -54.51 -89.35 71.92
C ILE A 71 -54.80 -90.84 72.16
N LYS A 72 -54.22 -91.71 71.33
CA LYS A 72 -54.00 -93.12 71.65
C LYS A 72 -52.57 -93.49 71.29
N VAL A 73 -51.78 -93.72 72.34
CA VAL A 73 -50.45 -94.31 72.30
C VAL A 73 -50.58 -95.82 72.14
N LYS A 74 -49.85 -96.41 71.18
CA LYS A 74 -49.33 -97.78 71.29
C LYS A 74 -47.89 -97.79 70.80
N ALA A 75 -47.04 -98.45 71.59
CA ALA A 75 -45.61 -98.61 71.43
C ALA A 75 -45.28 -99.72 70.42
N ASN A 76 -44.31 -99.46 69.52
CA ASN A 76 -43.04 -100.19 69.41
C ASN A 76 -42.33 -99.85 68.09
N GLY A 77 -41.11 -99.31 68.20
CA GLY A 77 -39.98 -99.64 67.32
C GLY A 77 -40.07 -99.25 65.85
N GLU A 78 -40.10 -97.94 65.58
CA GLU A 78 -39.51 -97.21 64.44
C GLU A 78 -40.18 -95.83 64.47
N GLN A 79 -39.42 -94.74 64.68
CA GLN A 79 -39.98 -93.39 64.62
C GLN A 79 -40.35 -93.08 63.16
N GLU A 80 -41.55 -93.48 62.74
CA GLU A 80 -42.21 -92.80 61.63
C GLU A 80 -42.44 -91.36 62.06
N LEU A 81 -41.57 -90.46 61.58
CA LEU A 81 -41.72 -89.02 61.76
C LEU A 81 -43.18 -88.64 61.47
N SER A 82 -43.83 -88.03 62.46
CA SER A 82 -45.22 -87.61 62.37
C SER A 82 -45.41 -86.78 61.10
N LYS A 83 -46.58 -86.83 60.44
CA LYS A 83 -46.86 -85.98 59.26
C LYS A 83 -46.48 -84.51 59.50
N LYS A 84 -46.62 -84.04 60.74
CA LYS A 84 -46.16 -82.71 61.21
C LYS A 84 -44.63 -82.54 61.18
N GLU A 85 -43.85 -83.55 61.54
CA GLU A 85 -42.38 -83.49 61.54
C GLU A 85 -41.81 -83.55 60.12
N LYS A 86 -42.40 -84.36 59.23
CA LYS A 86 -42.03 -84.38 57.80
C LYS A 86 -42.33 -83.03 57.13
N LEU A 87 -43.49 -82.43 57.43
CA LEU A 87 -43.83 -81.06 57.01
C LEU A 87 -42.87 -80.03 57.60
N ALA A 88 -42.52 -80.12 58.88
CA ALA A 88 -41.58 -79.20 59.51
C ALA A 88 -40.16 -79.30 58.92
N ILE A 89 -39.71 -80.51 58.54
CA ILE A 89 -38.42 -80.71 57.84
C ILE A 89 -38.49 -80.11 56.43
N GLN A 90 -39.60 -80.32 55.71
CA GLN A 90 -39.81 -79.75 54.38
C GLN A 90 -39.88 -78.20 54.42
N GLU A 91 -40.54 -77.63 55.42
CA GLU A 91 -40.58 -76.18 55.66
C GLU A 91 -39.20 -75.63 56.02
N ARG A 92 -38.43 -76.33 56.87
CA ARG A 92 -37.03 -75.95 57.16
C ARG A 92 -36.16 -75.97 55.91
N GLN A 93 -36.30 -76.99 55.06
CA GLN A 93 -35.59 -77.05 53.77
C GLN A 93 -36.00 -75.90 52.84
N ARG A 94 -37.30 -75.57 52.79
CA ARG A 94 -37.82 -74.44 52.01
C ARG A 94 -37.32 -73.09 52.54
N LEU A 95 -37.23 -72.92 53.85
CA LEU A 95 -36.69 -71.71 54.48
C LEU A 95 -35.19 -71.54 54.23
N LEU A 96 -34.42 -72.63 54.33
CA LEU A 96 -32.99 -72.61 53.97
C LEU A 96 -32.78 -72.22 52.50
N GLN A 97 -33.55 -72.79 51.58
CA GLN A 97 -33.49 -72.41 50.16
C GLN A 97 -33.84 -70.92 49.93
N LEU A 98 -34.80 -70.37 50.68
CA LEU A 98 -35.14 -68.95 50.61
C LEU A 98 -34.05 -68.06 51.22
N GLU A 99 -33.36 -68.52 52.27
CA GLU A 99 -32.21 -67.82 52.85
C GLU A 99 -31.02 -67.82 51.89
N ASP A 100 -30.74 -68.92 51.22
CA ASP A 100 -29.71 -69.03 50.18
C ASP A 100 -30.00 -68.08 49.01
N GLN A 101 -31.25 -68.06 48.50
CA GLN A 101 -31.66 -67.11 47.45
C GLN A 101 -31.54 -65.65 47.90
N ARG A 102 -31.83 -65.34 49.16
CA ARG A 102 -31.64 -63.99 49.72
C ARG A 102 -30.16 -63.65 49.88
N HIS A 103 -29.31 -64.63 50.20
CA HIS A 103 -27.88 -64.45 50.27
C HIS A 103 -27.29 -64.18 48.89
N GLU A 104 -27.65 -64.99 47.89
CA GLU A 104 -27.28 -64.79 46.48
C GLU A 104 -27.74 -63.43 45.95
N GLY A 105 -28.97 -63.00 46.28
CA GLY A 105 -29.47 -61.66 45.90
C GLY A 105 -28.62 -60.52 46.48
N ARG A 106 -28.17 -60.63 47.74
CA ARG A 106 -27.28 -59.63 48.36
C ARG A 106 -25.86 -59.64 47.79
N GLU A 107 -25.35 -60.80 47.38
CA GLU A 107 -24.05 -60.91 46.71
C GLU A 107 -24.10 -60.30 45.30
N LEU A 108 -25.15 -60.58 44.53
CA LEU A 108 -25.36 -59.95 43.21
C LEU A 108 -25.49 -58.43 43.33
N GLU A 109 -26.21 -57.93 44.33
CA GLU A 109 -26.31 -56.48 44.57
C GLU A 109 -24.96 -55.85 44.93
N ARG A 110 -24.11 -56.55 45.70
CA ARG A 110 -22.73 -56.11 45.97
C ARG A 110 -21.88 -56.05 44.71
N MET A 111 -21.92 -57.12 43.89
CA MET A 111 -21.21 -57.16 42.61
C MET A 111 -21.67 -56.04 41.67
N CYS A 112 -22.99 -55.79 41.57
CA CYS A 112 -23.50 -54.67 40.78
C CYS A 112 -23.03 -53.30 41.28
N ARG A 113 -22.93 -53.09 42.59
CA ARG A 113 -22.39 -51.84 43.17
C ARG A 113 -20.90 -51.66 42.86
N GLU A 114 -20.13 -52.74 42.93
CA GLU A 114 -18.71 -52.73 42.56
C GLU A 114 -18.52 -52.47 41.06
N ASP A 115 -19.31 -53.10 40.19
CA ASP A 115 -19.30 -52.86 38.75
C ASP A 115 -19.68 -51.42 38.41
N LEU A 116 -20.70 -50.85 39.07
CA LEU A 116 -21.06 -49.44 38.93
C LEU A 116 -19.92 -48.51 39.34
N TYR A 117 -19.23 -48.82 40.44
CA TYR A 117 -18.05 -48.06 40.87
C TYR A 117 -16.91 -48.11 39.84
N TYR A 118 -16.64 -49.27 39.24
CA TYR A 118 -15.63 -49.38 38.17
C TYR A 118 -16.05 -48.63 36.91
N VAL A 119 -17.33 -48.70 36.52
CA VAL A 119 -17.87 -47.96 35.38
C VAL A 119 -17.78 -46.46 35.59
N GLU A 120 -18.18 -45.94 36.75
CA GLU A 120 -18.05 -44.53 37.11
C GLU A 120 -16.58 -44.07 37.06
N ARG A 121 -15.66 -44.88 37.59
CA ARG A 121 -14.23 -44.56 37.55
C ARG A 121 -13.67 -44.50 36.13
N ILE A 122 -14.10 -45.42 35.25
CA ILE A 122 -13.74 -45.40 33.82
C ILE A 122 -14.29 -44.15 33.14
N LEU A 123 -15.55 -43.78 33.42
CA LEU A 123 -16.17 -42.57 32.86
C LEU A 123 -15.44 -41.30 33.35
N GLN A 124 -15.09 -41.22 34.63
CA GLN A 124 -14.29 -40.11 35.17
C GLN A 124 -12.90 -40.05 34.55
N ALA A 125 -12.23 -41.19 34.34
CA ALA A 125 -10.94 -41.25 33.66
C ALA A 125 -11.03 -40.77 32.20
N LYS A 126 -12.09 -41.17 31.48
CA LYS A 126 -12.37 -40.71 30.12
C LYS A 126 -12.67 -39.21 30.08
N ALA A 127 -13.43 -38.69 31.04
CA ALA A 127 -13.72 -37.26 31.15
C ALA A 127 -12.45 -36.43 31.39
N LYS A 128 -11.58 -36.87 32.32
CA LYS A 128 -10.29 -36.24 32.58
C LYS A 128 -9.36 -36.28 31.36
N ALA A 129 -9.27 -37.43 30.69
CA ALA A 129 -8.48 -37.56 29.47
C ALA A 129 -8.96 -36.61 28.37
N LYS A 130 -10.28 -36.47 28.19
CA LYS A 130 -10.88 -35.54 27.23
C LYS A 130 -10.57 -34.08 27.59
N GLU A 131 -10.64 -33.72 28.87
CA GLU A 131 -10.32 -32.36 29.33
C GLU A 131 -8.83 -32.03 29.10
N GLU A 132 -7.93 -32.96 29.40
CA GLU A 132 -6.50 -32.80 29.11
C GLU A 132 -6.23 -32.65 27.61
N GLN A 133 -6.92 -33.44 26.78
CA GLN A 133 -6.79 -33.34 25.32
C GLN A 133 -7.23 -31.95 24.83
N GLN A 134 -8.36 -31.44 25.33
CA GLN A 134 -8.81 -30.08 25.01
C GLN A 134 -7.83 -29.00 25.50
N LYS A 135 -7.19 -29.19 26.67
CA LYS A 135 -6.16 -28.25 27.16
C LYS A 135 -4.93 -28.25 26.24
N ARG A 136 -4.49 -29.41 25.77
CA ARG A 136 -3.39 -29.54 24.80
C ARG A 136 -3.73 -28.88 23.47
N GLU A 137 -4.91 -29.14 22.93
CA GLU A 137 -5.39 -28.52 21.70
C GLU A 137 -5.46 -26.99 21.81
N LYS A 138 -6.00 -26.46 22.92
CA LYS A 138 -6.02 -25.01 23.18
C LYS A 138 -4.62 -24.42 23.26
N SER A 139 -3.69 -25.09 23.94
CA SER A 139 -2.29 -24.67 24.03
C SER A 139 -1.61 -24.67 22.65
N GLU A 140 -1.83 -25.69 21.83
CA GLU A 140 -1.28 -25.77 20.48
C GLU A 140 -1.83 -24.67 19.56
N VAL A 141 -3.13 -24.36 19.64
CA VAL A 141 -3.73 -23.27 18.87
C VAL A 141 -3.14 -21.92 19.29
N LEU A 142 -2.95 -21.69 20.59
CA LEU A 142 -2.31 -20.46 21.08
C LEU A 142 -0.86 -20.33 20.58
N GLN A 143 -0.09 -21.42 20.56
CA GLN A 143 1.27 -21.42 20.01
C GLN A 143 1.29 -21.15 18.50
N LYS A 144 0.39 -21.78 17.73
CA LYS A 144 0.25 -21.54 16.28
C LYS A 144 -0.11 -20.09 16.01
N ASN A 145 -1.07 -19.53 16.74
CA ASN A 145 -1.46 -18.12 16.61
C ASN A 145 -0.27 -17.18 16.91
N GLY A 146 0.50 -17.45 17.96
CA GLY A 146 1.70 -16.66 18.28
C GLY A 146 2.77 -16.71 17.19
N ILE A 147 3.01 -17.89 16.61
CA ILE A 147 3.96 -18.07 15.50
C ILE A 147 3.45 -17.34 14.24
N GLU A 148 2.16 -17.47 13.92
CA GLU A 148 1.55 -16.77 12.78
C GLU A 148 1.63 -15.25 12.94
N GLU A 149 1.38 -14.72 14.14
CA GLU A 149 1.52 -13.30 14.43
C GLU A 149 2.97 -12.81 14.28
N GLN A 150 3.94 -13.60 14.76
CA GLN A 150 5.36 -13.32 14.56
C GLN A 150 5.74 -13.34 13.07
N GLN A 151 5.24 -14.33 12.31
CA GLN A 151 5.47 -14.40 10.86
C GLN A 151 4.84 -13.21 10.13
N ARG A 152 3.62 -12.81 10.49
CA ARG A 152 2.97 -11.60 9.96
C ARG A 152 3.75 -10.34 10.31
N TYR A 153 4.28 -10.25 11.53
CA TYR A 153 5.14 -9.14 11.94
C TYR A 153 6.43 -9.07 11.10
N ILE A 154 7.12 -10.20 10.95
CA ILE A 154 8.32 -10.30 10.10
C ILE A 154 8.00 -9.92 8.65
N ALA A 155 6.87 -10.38 8.11
CA ALA A 155 6.44 -10.03 6.76
C ALA A 155 6.18 -8.53 6.60
N ARG A 156 5.53 -7.88 7.58
CA ARG A 156 5.34 -6.42 7.59
C ARG A 156 6.66 -5.66 7.65
N MET A 157 7.60 -6.09 8.49
CA MET A 157 8.91 -5.45 8.59
C MET A 157 9.68 -5.55 7.27
N ARG A 158 9.65 -6.71 6.61
CA ARG A 158 10.28 -6.89 5.29
C ARG A 158 9.68 -5.98 4.23
N LEU A 159 8.36 -5.81 4.21
CA LEU A 159 7.70 -4.88 3.29
C LEU A 159 8.14 -3.44 3.54
N LEU A 160 8.18 -3.00 4.79
CA LEU A 160 8.64 -1.66 5.16
C LEU A 160 10.12 -1.43 4.78
N ASP A 161 10.97 -2.44 4.97
CA ASP A 161 12.37 -2.36 4.56
C ASP A 161 12.49 -2.26 3.03
N GLU A 162 11.70 -3.03 2.27
CA GLU A 162 11.71 -2.97 0.81
C GLU A 162 11.19 -1.61 0.31
N GLU A 163 10.11 -1.10 0.89
CA GLU A 163 9.58 0.25 0.62
C GLU A 163 10.63 1.32 0.90
N LYS A 164 11.33 1.22 2.03
CA LYS A 164 12.41 2.15 2.38
C LYS A 164 13.56 2.10 1.36
N ARG A 165 13.95 0.90 0.91
CA ARG A 165 15.01 0.74 -0.11
C ARG A 165 14.60 1.32 -1.45
N VAL A 166 13.34 1.18 -1.85
CA VAL A 166 12.81 1.79 -3.07
C VAL A 166 12.82 3.30 -2.94
N ALA A 167 12.31 3.86 -1.84
CA ALA A 167 12.33 5.29 -1.58
C ALA A 167 13.75 5.88 -1.57
N GLU A 168 14.73 5.17 -1.00
CA GLU A 168 16.15 5.58 -1.04
C GLU A 168 16.70 5.60 -2.47
N ARG A 169 16.39 4.59 -3.30
CA ARG A 169 16.79 4.56 -4.71
C ARG A 169 16.16 5.70 -5.50
N GLU A 170 14.88 5.97 -5.30
CA GLU A 170 14.18 7.10 -5.92
C GLU A 170 14.79 8.44 -5.49
N ALA A 171 15.10 8.60 -4.21
CA ALA A 171 15.77 9.81 -3.70
C ALA A 171 17.17 10.00 -4.32
N ILE A 172 17.93 8.92 -4.50
CA ILE A 172 19.22 8.96 -5.20
C ILE A 172 19.03 9.30 -6.69
N GLY A 173 18.03 8.71 -7.35
CA GLY A 173 17.66 9.02 -8.74
C GLY A 173 17.31 10.49 -8.94
N MET A 174 16.41 11.04 -8.12
CA MET A 174 16.04 12.45 -8.15
C MET A 174 17.24 13.39 -7.92
N ARG A 175 18.14 13.04 -6.99
CA ARG A 175 19.39 13.82 -6.77
C ARG A 175 20.30 13.78 -7.99
N MET A 176 20.44 12.62 -8.64
CA MET A 176 21.23 12.48 -9.87
C MET A 176 20.63 13.34 -10.99
N GLU A 177 19.31 13.29 -11.18
CA GLU A 177 18.61 14.11 -12.18
C GLU A 177 18.78 15.62 -11.92
N ASP A 178 18.69 16.07 -10.66
CA ASP A 178 18.95 17.48 -10.32
C ASP A 178 20.42 17.86 -10.59
N LEU A 179 21.38 16.98 -10.26
CA LEU A 179 22.81 17.22 -10.56
C LEU A 179 23.06 17.32 -12.06
N PHE A 180 22.47 16.43 -12.88
CA PHE A 180 22.55 16.52 -14.34
C PHE A 180 21.90 17.79 -14.86
N GLY A 181 20.72 18.16 -14.34
CA GLY A 181 20.05 19.41 -14.68
C GLY A 181 20.91 20.64 -14.35
N ARG A 182 21.59 20.66 -13.19
CA ARG A 182 22.55 21.71 -12.82
C ARG A 182 23.73 21.76 -13.79
N GLN A 183 24.27 20.61 -14.17
CA GLN A 183 25.40 20.53 -15.10
C GLN A 183 25.03 21.04 -16.49
N ILE A 184 23.82 20.73 -16.99
CA ILE A 184 23.32 21.25 -18.27
C ILE A 184 23.19 22.77 -18.21
N ARG A 185 22.51 23.31 -17.18
CA ARG A 185 22.37 24.76 -16.99
C ARG A 185 23.72 25.47 -16.90
N PHE A 186 24.69 24.87 -16.24
CA PHE A 186 26.05 25.40 -16.17
C PHE A 186 26.72 25.48 -17.55
N ARG A 187 26.66 24.40 -18.34
CA ARG A 187 27.17 24.39 -19.71
C ARG A 187 26.46 25.41 -20.62
N GLU A 188 25.15 25.55 -20.47
CA GLU A 188 24.38 26.56 -21.20
C GLU A 188 24.80 27.98 -20.82
N ALA A 189 24.99 28.24 -19.52
CA ALA A 189 25.50 29.52 -19.04
C ALA A 189 26.90 29.83 -19.56
N GLU A 190 27.80 28.84 -19.64
CA GLU A 190 29.13 29.01 -20.25
C GLU A 190 29.03 29.38 -21.74
N LYS A 191 28.17 28.72 -22.50
CA LYS A 191 27.91 29.08 -23.91
C LYS A 191 27.34 30.49 -24.07
N VAL A 192 26.45 30.91 -23.16
CA VAL A 192 25.92 32.29 -23.16
C VAL A 192 27.04 33.29 -22.86
N LYS A 193 27.90 32.99 -21.88
CA LYS A 193 29.06 33.82 -21.54
C LYS A 193 30.01 33.96 -22.73
N GLU A 194 30.32 32.86 -23.42
CA GLU A 194 31.18 32.87 -24.61
C GLU A 194 30.58 33.72 -25.75
N ARG A 195 29.27 33.60 -25.99
CA ARG A 195 28.58 34.44 -26.99
C ARG A 195 28.68 35.93 -26.65
N LEU A 196 28.40 36.31 -25.41
CA LEU A 196 28.52 37.70 -24.96
C LEU A 196 29.96 38.20 -25.07
N GLN A 197 30.93 37.34 -24.77
CA GLN A 197 32.34 37.67 -24.91
C GLN A 197 32.69 37.91 -26.38
N ASN A 198 32.23 37.08 -27.30
CA ASN A 198 32.44 37.27 -28.74
C ASN A 198 31.79 38.56 -29.24
N GLU A 199 30.53 38.81 -28.88
CA GLU A 199 29.83 40.07 -29.23
C GLU A 199 30.59 41.30 -28.72
N TRP A 200 31.15 41.24 -27.51
CA TRP A 200 31.96 42.34 -26.97
C TRP A 200 33.25 42.56 -27.76
N HIS A 201 33.95 41.48 -28.15
CA HIS A 201 35.16 41.58 -28.96
C HIS A 201 34.85 42.15 -30.35
N GLU A 202 33.77 41.70 -30.98
CA GLU A 202 33.30 42.22 -32.27
C GLU A 202 32.95 43.71 -32.18
N ARG A 203 32.19 44.14 -31.15
CA ARG A 203 31.90 45.55 -30.93
C ARG A 203 33.16 46.38 -30.74
N LYS A 204 34.14 45.88 -29.99
CA LYS A 204 35.43 46.56 -29.84
C LYS A 204 36.21 46.66 -31.15
N LYS A 205 36.22 45.60 -31.95
CA LYS A 205 36.85 45.59 -33.27
C LYS A 205 36.19 46.63 -34.19
N MET A 206 34.87 46.63 -34.26
CA MET A 206 34.10 47.63 -35.04
C MET A 206 34.40 49.06 -34.59
N GLN A 207 34.49 49.31 -33.29
CA GLN A 207 34.86 50.65 -32.78
C GLN A 207 36.29 51.05 -33.17
N ALA A 208 37.24 50.11 -33.15
CA ALA A 208 38.61 50.37 -33.59
C ALA A 208 38.65 50.69 -35.09
N GLU A 209 37.96 49.90 -35.91
CA GLU A 209 37.85 50.13 -37.37
C GLU A 209 37.16 51.48 -37.67
N GLU A 210 36.07 51.83 -36.99
CA GLU A 210 35.42 53.14 -37.13
C GLU A 210 36.37 54.28 -36.77
N HIS A 211 37.15 54.14 -35.68
CA HIS A 211 38.12 55.13 -35.28
C HIS A 211 39.25 55.28 -36.32
N GLU A 212 39.73 54.16 -36.88
CA GLU A 212 40.71 54.16 -37.96
C GLU A 212 40.16 54.83 -39.22
N CYS A 213 38.94 54.50 -39.65
CA CYS A 213 38.29 55.12 -40.80
C CYS A 213 38.12 56.63 -40.60
N ARG A 214 37.64 57.08 -39.44
CA ARG A 214 37.53 58.51 -39.12
C ARG A 214 38.88 59.21 -39.14
N SER A 215 39.90 58.58 -38.57
CA SER A 215 41.26 59.12 -38.53
C SER A 215 41.84 59.25 -39.93
N GLN A 216 41.71 58.21 -40.76
CA GLN A 216 42.12 58.23 -42.15
C GLN A 216 41.39 59.34 -42.91
N TRP A 217 40.08 59.46 -42.76
CA TRP A 217 39.30 60.49 -43.45
C TRP A 217 39.75 61.92 -43.10
N ILE A 218 40.01 62.20 -41.82
CA ILE A 218 40.56 63.49 -41.37
C ILE A 218 41.93 63.77 -41.99
N LEU A 219 42.79 62.74 -42.11
CA LEU A 219 44.10 62.90 -42.74
C LEU A 219 43.97 63.20 -44.24
N TRP A 220 43.07 62.51 -44.93
CA TRP A 220 42.77 62.76 -46.33
C TRP A 220 42.25 64.17 -46.56
N ASP A 221 41.28 64.63 -45.75
CA ASP A 221 40.72 65.98 -45.82
C ASP A 221 41.81 67.05 -45.63
N ARG A 222 42.67 66.88 -44.62
CA ARG A 222 43.83 67.74 -44.40
C ARG A 222 44.84 67.73 -45.56
N MET A 223 45.05 66.59 -46.21
CA MET A 223 45.94 66.51 -47.37
C MET A 223 45.33 67.23 -48.57
N LEU A 224 44.03 67.06 -48.80
CA LEU A 224 43.30 67.74 -49.87
C LEU A 224 43.34 69.25 -49.68
N ASP A 225 43.09 69.73 -48.45
CA ASP A 225 43.18 71.14 -48.09
C ASP A 225 44.58 71.71 -48.34
N LYS A 226 45.63 70.94 -48.00
CA LYS A 226 47.01 71.35 -48.27
C LYS A 226 47.29 71.45 -49.76
N GLN A 227 46.85 70.45 -50.54
CA GLN A 227 46.99 70.48 -52.01
C GLN A 227 46.27 71.69 -52.58
N HIS A 228 45.02 71.94 -52.17
CA HIS A 228 44.26 73.09 -52.63
C HIS A 228 44.94 74.42 -52.26
N GLN A 229 45.50 74.53 -51.05
CA GLN A 229 46.27 75.69 -50.64
C GLN A 229 47.56 75.87 -51.46
N GLU A 230 48.24 74.78 -51.81
CA GLU A 230 49.44 74.80 -52.65
C GLU A 230 49.11 75.20 -54.08
N GLU A 231 48.06 74.65 -54.67
CA GLU A 231 47.54 75.04 -55.98
C GLU A 231 47.17 76.53 -56.00
N LEU A 232 46.43 77.01 -55.00
CA LEU A 232 46.11 78.44 -54.88
C LEU A 232 47.37 79.31 -54.75
N LYS A 233 48.39 78.85 -54.02
CA LYS A 233 49.69 79.55 -53.93
C LYS A 233 50.40 79.57 -55.28
N GLN A 234 50.38 78.47 -56.03
CA GLN A 234 50.95 78.36 -57.38
C GLN A 234 50.23 79.30 -58.34
N GLN A 235 48.89 79.24 -58.41
CA GLN A 235 48.08 80.13 -59.23
C GLN A 235 48.34 81.62 -58.91
N ARG A 236 48.44 81.97 -57.63
CA ARG A 236 48.78 83.34 -57.21
C ARG A 236 50.21 83.72 -57.63
N ALA A 237 51.17 82.81 -57.55
CA ALA A 237 52.55 83.05 -57.97
C ALA A 237 52.65 83.23 -59.49
N GLU A 238 51.96 82.38 -60.26
CA GLU A 238 51.87 82.45 -61.71
C GLU A 238 51.17 83.75 -62.15
N ALA A 239 50.04 84.10 -61.55
CA ALA A 239 49.34 85.36 -61.82
C ALA A 239 50.24 86.58 -61.53
N ARG A 240 51.02 86.55 -60.44
CA ARG A 240 52.03 87.59 -60.14
C ARG A 240 53.14 87.61 -61.20
N SER A 241 53.59 86.46 -61.67
CA SER A 241 54.62 86.34 -62.71
C SER A 241 54.12 86.90 -64.05
N LEU A 242 52.92 86.50 -64.48
CA LEU A 242 52.29 86.97 -65.71
C LEU A 242 52.06 88.48 -65.66
N LYS A 243 51.57 89.01 -64.53
CA LYS A 243 51.42 90.46 -64.34
C LYS A 243 52.76 91.21 -64.41
N ARG A 244 53.84 90.63 -63.87
CA ARG A 244 55.20 91.20 -64.01
C ARG A 244 55.70 91.14 -65.45
N GLN A 245 55.33 90.12 -66.21
CA GLN A 245 55.67 90.00 -67.62
C GLN A 245 54.90 91.02 -68.47
N GLN A 246 53.59 91.15 -68.24
CA GLN A 246 52.75 92.18 -68.86
C GLN A 246 53.29 93.57 -68.58
N LEU A 247 53.59 93.90 -67.32
CA LEU A 247 54.19 95.19 -66.97
C LEU A 247 55.56 95.42 -67.64
N ARG A 248 56.37 94.37 -67.84
CA ARG A 248 57.64 94.46 -68.57
C ARG A 248 57.40 94.75 -70.05
N GLN A 249 56.49 94.01 -70.69
CA GLN A 249 56.10 94.25 -72.07
C GLN A 249 55.52 95.65 -72.27
N GLU A 250 54.62 96.09 -71.38
CA GLU A 250 54.07 97.45 -71.39
C GLU A 250 55.16 98.52 -71.28
N LYS A 251 56.17 98.30 -70.42
CA LYS A 251 57.31 99.20 -70.28
C LYS A 251 58.20 99.20 -71.54
N GLU A 252 58.47 98.04 -72.12
CA GLU A 252 59.24 97.90 -73.36
C GLU A 252 58.54 98.59 -74.54
N ILE A 253 57.22 98.36 -74.70
CA ILE A 253 56.39 99.05 -75.69
C ILE A 253 56.47 100.56 -75.46
N LYS A 254 56.26 101.05 -74.25
CA LYS A 254 56.38 102.48 -73.92
C LYS A 254 57.76 103.06 -74.23
N ALA A 255 58.83 102.31 -73.97
CA ALA A 255 60.20 102.73 -74.25
C ALA A 255 60.54 102.75 -75.75
N ALA A 256 59.85 101.95 -76.57
CA ALA A 256 60.05 101.90 -78.02
C ALA A 256 59.47 103.10 -78.78
N TRP A 257 58.55 103.84 -78.15
CA TRP A 257 57.98 105.07 -78.69
C TRP A 257 58.88 106.27 -78.38
N ILE A 258 59.29 106.98 -79.43
CA ILE A 258 60.16 108.15 -79.38
C ILE A 258 59.33 109.38 -79.71
N GLU A 259 59.47 110.44 -78.91
CA GLU A 259 58.86 111.74 -79.16
C GLU A 259 59.66 112.50 -80.23
N SER A 260 59.00 112.92 -81.29
CA SER A 260 59.59 113.65 -82.41
C SER A 260 58.69 114.83 -82.82
N TRP A 261 59.25 115.75 -83.60
CA TRP A 261 58.57 116.97 -84.06
C TRP A 261 58.56 116.99 -85.58
N ASP A 262 57.41 117.33 -86.17
CA ASP A 262 57.29 117.51 -87.61
C ASP A 262 57.86 118.88 -88.07
N GLU A 263 57.97 119.09 -89.38
CA GLU A 263 58.43 120.34 -89.97
C GLU A 263 57.50 121.54 -89.66
N SER A 264 56.27 121.27 -89.18
CA SER A 264 55.28 122.26 -88.79
C SER A 264 55.30 122.57 -87.27
N GLY A 265 56.19 121.95 -86.50
CA GLY A 265 56.31 122.12 -85.06
C GLY A 265 55.27 121.35 -84.22
N ASN A 266 54.52 120.41 -84.81
CA ASN A 266 53.61 119.53 -84.09
C ASN A 266 54.37 118.31 -83.55
N ARG A 267 54.04 117.94 -82.32
CA ARG A 267 54.59 116.75 -81.67
C ARG A 267 53.88 115.48 -82.15
N TYR A 268 54.66 114.47 -82.53
CA TYR A 268 54.16 113.12 -82.81
C TYR A 268 55.05 112.07 -82.14
N PHE A 269 54.50 110.87 -81.97
CA PHE A 269 55.21 109.72 -81.41
C PHE A 269 55.47 108.70 -82.51
N TYR A 270 56.70 108.21 -82.61
CA TYR A 270 57.12 107.22 -83.58
C TYR A 270 57.63 105.96 -82.87
N ASN A 271 57.13 104.80 -83.26
CA ASN A 271 57.58 103.51 -82.73
C ASN A 271 58.78 103.01 -83.54
N SER A 272 59.94 102.98 -82.88
CA SER A 272 61.21 102.52 -83.45
C SER A 272 61.24 101.04 -83.86
N ILE A 273 60.35 100.21 -83.32
CA ILE A 273 60.32 98.76 -83.57
C ILE A 273 59.35 98.42 -84.70
N THR A 274 58.14 99.02 -84.69
CA THR A 274 57.10 98.71 -85.70
C THR A 274 57.11 99.66 -86.90
N GLY A 275 57.81 100.80 -86.80
CA GLY A 275 57.86 101.81 -87.84
C GLY A 275 56.57 102.64 -87.96
N MET A 276 55.62 102.50 -87.03
CA MET A 276 54.35 103.24 -87.03
C MET A 276 54.49 104.60 -86.34
N SER A 277 53.77 105.61 -86.83
CA SER A 277 53.67 106.94 -86.22
C SER A 277 52.23 107.25 -85.81
N GLN A 278 52.07 108.01 -84.72
CA GLN A 278 50.78 108.47 -84.24
C GLN A 278 50.89 109.85 -83.54
N TRP A 279 49.79 110.59 -83.52
CA TRP A 279 49.73 111.94 -82.95
C TRP A 279 49.38 111.94 -81.45
N GLU A 280 48.66 110.94 -80.98
CA GLU A 280 48.33 110.77 -79.56
C GLU A 280 49.47 110.06 -78.82
N PRO A 281 49.76 110.41 -77.56
CA PRO A 281 50.74 109.66 -76.77
C PRO A 281 50.31 108.19 -76.69
N PRO A 282 51.25 107.23 -76.75
CA PRO A 282 50.92 105.82 -76.68
C PRO A 282 50.26 105.51 -75.33
N SER A 283 48.92 105.38 -75.36
CA SER A 283 48.18 104.75 -74.28
C SER A 283 48.40 103.26 -74.40
N ILE A 284 48.66 102.60 -73.27
CA ILE A 284 48.45 101.15 -73.18
C ILE A 284 46.94 100.91 -73.34
#